data_AF-A0A0S3R074-F1
#
_entry.id   AF-A0A0S3R074-F1
#
_cell.length_a   1.000
_cell.length_b   1.000
_cell.length_c   1.000
_cell.angle_alpha   90.00
_cell.angle_beta   90.00
_cell.angle_gamma   90.00
#
_symmetry.space_group_name_H-M   'P 1'
#
loop_
_entity.id
_entity.type
_entity.pdbx_description
1 polymer ?
#
loop_
_entity_poly.entity_id
_entity_poly.type
_entity_poly.pdbx_seq_one_letter_code
_entity_poly.pdbx_strand_id
1 'polypeptide(L)'
;MEFHRSDSSSPSSSMPTPNTTDPKKPATDPMHSWWESVSKARSRIHALAAILPSSSHDPLSSLADSDRPALSLLSSSTAYAAVSASLSGSHSDPLCHWLYDTFLSADPHLRLVVLSFVPLLTGLYLSRIHSPEPPSLAGFEAVLLALYAAETRSRNGKPLLVTIPDLSHPSIYHAPLRKPQSLSPPSVGLISPPLEPQLGVKSTKRPAIVGVALHSYFSQISHMPAWSKLDFCQFAAAWAGSDPCPCRTQFDDAPIPDHSDIRAAKGERIPLPWEILQPSLRILGHCLLGPLNSQDVKDAASFAVRCLYARASHDLVPQAILATRSLIQLDVRTAEAAKANAGSNSNSNTPTKVKKPEILLVSK
;
A
#
# COMPACT_ATOMS: atom_id res chain seq x y z
N MET A 1 3.58 -75.84 40.87
CA MET A 1 4.88 -76.49 40.65
C MET A 1 5.68 -75.60 39.74
N GLU A 2 6.83 -75.16 40.23
CA GLU A 2 7.91 -74.41 39.55
C GLU A 2 8.31 -75.11 38.21
N PHE A 3 8.87 -74.47 37.18
CA PHE A 3 10.12 -73.70 37.12
C PHE A 3 10.24 -72.90 35.78
N HIS A 4 10.90 -71.72 35.86
CA HIS A 4 11.88 -71.04 34.96
C HIS A 4 12.20 -71.64 33.55
N ARG A 5 12.63 -70.94 32.48
CA ARG A 5 13.33 -69.64 32.27
C ARG A 5 13.44 -69.36 30.74
N SER A 6 13.24 -68.10 30.35
CA SER A 6 14.11 -67.23 29.51
C SER A 6 14.48 -67.47 28.03
N ASP A 7 14.39 -66.32 27.33
CA ASP A 7 15.28 -65.73 26.30
C ASP A 7 14.96 -65.80 24.80
N SER A 8 14.39 -64.67 24.34
CA SER A 8 14.96 -63.71 23.39
C SER A 8 14.92 -63.94 21.86
N SER A 9 14.43 -62.87 21.22
CA SER A 9 14.87 -62.22 19.97
C SER A 9 14.06 -62.47 18.68
N SER A 10 13.69 -61.32 18.10
CA SER A 10 12.69 -61.06 17.07
C SER A 10 13.08 -61.49 15.65
N PRO A 11 12.12 -61.74 14.74
CA PRO A 11 12.34 -61.73 13.30
C PRO A 11 11.77 -60.48 12.61
N SER A 12 12.49 -60.05 11.59
CA SER A 12 12.23 -58.94 10.67
C SER A 12 11.01 -59.19 9.78
N SER A 13 10.24 -58.13 9.55
CA SER A 13 8.99 -58.08 8.80
C SER A 13 9.23 -57.97 7.28
N SER A 14 8.56 -58.85 6.53
CA SER A 14 8.39 -58.81 5.08
C SER A 14 7.24 -57.88 4.65
N MET A 15 7.43 -57.25 3.48
CA MET A 15 6.50 -56.35 2.76
C MET A 15 5.13 -56.98 2.46
N PRO A 16 4.10 -56.12 2.26
CA PRO A 16 3.42 -56.15 0.97
C PRO A 16 3.15 -54.75 0.36
N THR A 17 3.02 -54.74 -0.96
CA THR A 17 2.70 -53.63 -1.86
C THR A 17 1.32 -53.00 -1.60
N PRO A 18 1.11 -51.76 -2.06
CA PRO A 18 -0.16 -51.44 -2.69
C PRO A 18 -0.02 -50.64 -4.00
N ASN A 19 -0.65 -51.17 -5.05
CA ASN A 19 -1.08 -50.40 -6.23
C ASN A 19 -2.24 -49.50 -5.82
N THR A 20 -2.12 -48.18 -5.97
CA THR A 20 -3.26 -47.31 -6.31
C THR A 20 -2.74 -46.08 -7.05
N THR A 21 -3.11 -45.98 -8.32
CA THR A 21 -2.84 -44.85 -9.21
C THR A 21 -3.86 -43.73 -8.95
N ASP A 22 -3.45 -42.70 -8.23
CA ASP A 22 -4.07 -41.37 -8.31
C ASP A 22 -3.46 -40.61 -9.50
N PRO A 23 -4.24 -39.89 -10.33
CA PRO A 23 -3.68 -39.04 -11.38
C PRO A 23 -2.99 -37.85 -10.71
N LYS A 24 -1.65 -37.96 -10.57
CA LYS A 24 -0.75 -36.86 -10.22
C LYS A 24 -1.05 -35.65 -11.12
N LYS A 25 -1.51 -34.56 -10.49
CA LYS A 25 -1.32 -33.20 -10.99
C LYS A 25 0.15 -33.08 -11.46
N PRO A 26 0.45 -32.69 -12.71
CA PRO A 26 1.83 -32.53 -13.12
C PRO A 26 2.43 -31.43 -12.23
N ALA A 27 3.50 -31.77 -11.52
CA ALA A 27 4.32 -30.78 -10.85
C ALA A 27 4.90 -29.89 -11.95
N THR A 28 4.34 -28.69 -12.11
CA THR A 28 4.83 -27.69 -13.06
C THR A 28 6.28 -27.39 -12.71
N ASP A 29 7.19 -27.60 -13.67
CA ASP A 29 8.60 -27.29 -13.49
C ASP A 29 8.74 -25.78 -13.18
N PRO A 30 9.33 -25.41 -12.02
CA PRO A 30 9.52 -24.02 -11.63
C PRO A 30 10.24 -23.19 -12.68
N MET A 31 11.17 -23.78 -13.44
CA MET A 31 11.91 -23.09 -14.49
C MET A 31 11.04 -22.77 -15.70
N HIS A 32 10.13 -23.68 -16.07
CA HIS A 32 9.14 -23.42 -17.13
C HIS A 32 8.14 -22.33 -16.71
N SER A 33 7.64 -22.36 -15.47
CA SER A 33 6.74 -21.31 -14.95
C SER A 33 7.42 -19.94 -14.92
N TRP A 34 8.71 -19.88 -14.62
CA TRP A 34 9.48 -18.64 -14.64
C TRP A 34 9.63 -18.09 -16.06
N TRP A 35 10.03 -18.92 -17.03
CA TRP A 35 10.15 -18.49 -18.43
C TRP A 35 8.82 -18.02 -19.03
N GLU A 36 7.70 -18.66 -18.67
CA GLU A 36 6.36 -18.22 -19.08
C GLU A 36 6.02 -16.82 -18.54
N SER A 37 6.36 -16.53 -17.27
CA SER A 37 6.18 -15.19 -16.68
C SER A 37 7.04 -14.14 -17.39
N VAL A 38 8.31 -14.42 -17.63
CA VAL A 38 9.23 -13.52 -18.34
C VAL A 38 8.74 -13.25 -19.77
N SER A 39 8.37 -14.29 -20.52
CA SER A 39 7.85 -14.17 -21.88
C SER A 39 6.56 -13.35 -21.94
N LYS A 40 5.64 -13.59 -20.99
CA LYS A 40 4.39 -12.82 -20.89
C LYS A 40 4.64 -11.35 -20.57
N ALA A 41 5.55 -11.07 -19.64
CA ALA A 41 5.91 -9.70 -19.30
C ALA A 41 6.58 -8.96 -20.48
N ARG A 42 7.46 -9.63 -21.24
CA ARG A 42 8.02 -9.11 -22.49
C ARG A 42 6.94 -8.76 -23.51
N SER A 43 6.02 -9.69 -23.76
CA SER A 43 4.90 -9.47 -24.67
C SER A 43 4.05 -8.26 -24.26
N ARG A 44 3.76 -8.10 -22.96
CA ARG A 44 3.04 -6.93 -22.45
C ARG A 44 3.83 -5.62 -22.61
N ILE A 45 5.14 -5.63 -22.42
CA ILE A 45 5.98 -4.43 -22.62
C ILE A 45 6.03 -4.03 -24.09
N HIS A 46 6.17 -4.98 -25.03
CA HIS A 46 6.10 -4.66 -26.45
C HIS A 46 4.72 -4.15 -26.87
N ALA A 47 3.65 -4.71 -26.32
CA ALA A 47 2.29 -4.19 -26.54
C ALA A 47 2.14 -2.77 -25.99
N LEU A 48 2.76 -2.45 -24.85
CA LEU A 48 2.79 -1.08 -24.31
C LEU A 48 3.56 -0.13 -25.23
N ALA A 49 4.73 -0.56 -25.71
CA ALA A 49 5.55 0.22 -26.62
C ALA A 49 4.80 0.56 -27.91
N ALA A 50 3.99 -0.35 -28.44
CA ALA A 50 3.18 -0.11 -29.64
C ALA A 50 2.08 0.97 -29.46
N ILE A 51 1.69 1.25 -28.21
CA ILE A 51 0.64 2.23 -27.89
C ILE A 51 1.23 3.62 -27.62
N LEU A 52 2.44 3.68 -27.04
CA LEU A 52 3.05 4.92 -26.60
C LEU A 52 3.79 5.65 -27.74
N PRO A 53 4.06 6.96 -27.58
CA PRO A 53 4.81 7.75 -28.57
C PRO A 53 6.19 7.17 -28.85
N SER A 54 6.70 7.38 -30.06
CA SER A 54 7.91 6.68 -30.52
C SER A 54 9.17 6.96 -29.72
N SER A 55 9.23 8.08 -29.01
CA SER A 55 10.31 8.42 -28.07
C SER A 55 10.45 7.43 -26.90
N SER A 56 9.45 6.59 -26.66
CA SER A 56 9.43 5.60 -25.58
C SER A 56 9.79 4.18 -26.02
N HIS A 57 9.98 3.90 -27.31
CA HIS A 57 10.24 2.53 -27.79
C HIS A 57 11.58 1.96 -27.32
N ASP A 58 12.67 2.73 -27.46
CA ASP A 58 14.02 2.29 -27.08
C ASP A 58 14.13 1.94 -25.59
N PRO A 59 13.69 2.80 -24.65
CA PRO A 59 13.74 2.45 -23.23
C PRO A 59 12.83 1.25 -22.92
N LEU A 60 11.64 1.15 -23.50
CA LEU A 60 10.75 0.01 -23.27
C LEU A 60 11.31 -1.31 -23.80
N SER A 61 11.97 -1.29 -24.96
CA SER A 61 12.62 -2.48 -25.52
C SER A 61 13.74 -2.97 -24.61
N SER A 62 14.57 -2.05 -24.09
CA SER A 62 15.62 -2.41 -23.11
C SER A 62 15.05 -3.02 -21.82
N LEU A 63 13.87 -2.57 -21.38
CA LEU A 63 13.18 -3.12 -20.21
C LEU A 63 12.64 -4.53 -20.49
N ALA A 64 12.14 -4.77 -21.71
CA ALA A 64 11.69 -6.09 -22.14
C ALA A 64 12.86 -7.10 -22.13
N ASP A 65 14.04 -6.71 -22.59
CA ASP A 65 15.19 -7.60 -22.68
C ASP A 65 15.81 -7.96 -21.31
N SER A 66 15.47 -7.23 -20.24
CA SER A 66 15.95 -7.52 -18.89
C SER A 66 15.54 -8.92 -18.37
N ASP A 67 16.24 -9.41 -17.34
CA ASP A 67 15.96 -10.70 -16.70
C ASP A 67 14.62 -10.72 -15.95
N ARG A 68 14.15 -9.56 -15.49
CA ARG A 68 12.91 -9.37 -14.74
C ARG A 68 12.08 -8.22 -15.32
N PRO A 69 11.53 -8.39 -16.54
CA PRO A 69 10.88 -7.33 -17.31
C PRO A 69 9.77 -6.59 -16.53
N ALA A 70 8.92 -7.32 -15.81
CA ALA A 70 7.82 -6.71 -15.05
C ALA A 70 8.31 -5.82 -13.89
N LEU A 71 9.37 -6.21 -13.18
CA LEU A 71 9.94 -5.41 -12.10
C LEU A 71 10.75 -4.23 -12.65
N SER A 72 11.48 -4.43 -13.74
CA SER A 72 12.17 -3.35 -14.45
C SER A 72 11.18 -2.27 -14.88
N LEU A 73 10.04 -2.68 -15.45
CA LEU A 73 8.93 -1.77 -15.80
C LEU A 73 8.37 -1.03 -14.57
N LEU A 74 8.12 -1.75 -13.46
CA LEU A 74 7.64 -1.16 -12.21
C LEU A 74 8.61 -0.10 -11.65
N SER A 75 9.92 -0.31 -11.80
CA SER A 75 10.94 0.63 -11.34
C SER A 75 11.18 1.82 -12.27
N SER A 76 10.71 1.75 -13.52
CA SER A 76 11.00 2.74 -14.55
C SER A 76 10.11 3.99 -14.44
N SER A 77 10.70 5.07 -13.93
CA SER A 77 10.04 6.39 -13.85
C SER A 77 9.70 6.96 -15.24
N THR A 78 10.55 6.71 -16.26
CA THR A 78 10.33 7.19 -17.62
C THR A 78 9.14 6.51 -18.29
N ALA A 79 9.00 5.20 -18.11
CA ALA A 79 7.84 4.45 -18.60
C ALA A 79 6.56 4.93 -17.90
N TYR A 80 6.62 5.15 -16.58
CA TYR A 80 5.50 5.71 -15.83
C TYR A 80 5.06 7.08 -16.37
N ALA A 81 6.01 8.00 -16.57
CA ALA A 81 5.73 9.35 -17.08
C ALA A 81 5.13 9.33 -18.50
N ALA A 82 5.60 8.42 -19.37
CA ALA A 82 5.05 8.27 -20.71
C ALA A 82 3.60 7.78 -20.69
N VAL A 83 3.29 6.79 -19.84
CA VAL A 83 1.92 6.30 -19.65
C VAL A 83 1.05 7.38 -19.04
N SER A 84 1.52 8.07 -18.00
CA SER A 84 0.72 9.08 -17.29
C SER A 84 0.35 10.26 -18.17
N ALA A 85 1.28 10.71 -19.02
CA ALA A 85 1.03 11.77 -20.00
C ALA A 85 0.01 11.39 -21.09
N SER A 86 -0.08 10.10 -21.41
CA SER A 86 -0.91 9.59 -22.52
C SER A 86 -2.29 9.09 -22.07
N LEU A 87 -2.55 9.01 -20.75
CA LEU A 87 -3.73 8.36 -20.19
C LEU A 87 -4.98 9.26 -20.22
N SER A 88 -5.93 8.91 -21.10
CA SER A 88 -7.18 9.68 -21.31
C SER A 88 -8.34 9.17 -20.45
N GLY A 89 -8.46 7.85 -20.27
CA GLY A 89 -9.58 7.20 -19.57
C GLY A 89 -10.82 6.90 -20.41
N SER A 90 -10.76 7.21 -21.71
CA SER A 90 -11.87 6.94 -22.66
C SER A 90 -12.09 5.45 -22.91
N HIS A 91 -13.27 5.07 -23.41
CA HIS A 91 -13.57 3.67 -23.75
C HIS A 91 -12.66 3.12 -24.86
N SER A 92 -12.18 3.99 -25.74
CA SER A 92 -11.28 3.66 -26.84
C SER A 92 -9.81 3.82 -26.45
N ASP A 93 -9.49 4.08 -25.18
CA ASP A 93 -8.13 4.29 -24.72
C ASP A 93 -7.35 2.97 -24.71
N PRO A 94 -6.38 2.78 -25.62
CA PRO A 94 -5.60 1.55 -25.68
C PRO A 94 -4.79 1.31 -24.39
N LEU A 95 -4.44 2.35 -23.63
CA LEU A 95 -3.74 2.20 -22.35
C LEU A 95 -4.67 1.64 -21.27
N CYS A 96 -5.94 2.02 -21.26
CA CYS A 96 -6.91 1.43 -20.33
C CYS A 96 -7.13 -0.06 -20.63
N HIS A 97 -7.20 -0.43 -21.92
CA HIS A 97 -7.24 -1.83 -22.33
C HIS A 97 -5.97 -2.57 -21.92
N TRP A 98 -4.80 -1.99 -22.16
CA TRP A 98 -3.53 -2.59 -21.76
C TRP A 98 -3.43 -2.81 -20.25
N LEU A 99 -3.86 -1.84 -19.43
CA LEU A 99 -3.89 -1.95 -17.97
C LEU A 99 -4.85 -3.07 -17.52
N TYR A 100 -6.05 -3.13 -18.10
CA TYR A 100 -7.04 -4.17 -17.82
C TYR A 100 -6.48 -5.56 -18.11
N ASP A 101 -5.97 -5.75 -19.32
CA ASP A 101 -5.40 -7.00 -19.81
C ASP A 101 -4.15 -7.45 -19.03
N THR A 102 -3.32 -6.48 -18.61
CA THR A 102 -2.12 -6.74 -17.82
C THR A 102 -2.49 -7.14 -16.41
N PHE A 103 -3.53 -6.55 -15.81
CA PHE A 103 -4.02 -6.94 -14.49
C PHE A 103 -4.63 -8.34 -14.48
N LEU A 104 -5.36 -8.72 -15.54
CA LEU A 104 -5.91 -10.06 -15.69
C LEU A 104 -4.86 -11.15 -15.89
N SER A 105 -3.59 -10.79 -16.10
CA SER A 105 -2.52 -11.77 -16.12
C SER A 105 -2.43 -12.53 -14.78
N ALA A 106 -1.96 -13.79 -14.84
CA ALA A 106 -1.70 -14.59 -13.63
C ALA A 106 -0.38 -14.19 -12.94
N ASP A 107 0.41 -13.31 -13.56
CA ASP A 107 1.72 -12.91 -13.05
C ASP A 107 1.57 -11.85 -11.94
N PRO A 108 2.04 -12.12 -10.70
CA PRO A 108 1.94 -11.17 -9.61
C PRO A 108 2.72 -9.87 -9.87
N HIS A 109 3.86 -9.92 -10.56
CA HIS A 109 4.66 -8.71 -10.82
C HIS A 109 3.98 -7.79 -11.83
N LEU A 110 3.31 -8.33 -12.85
CA LEU A 110 2.50 -7.53 -13.77
C LEU A 110 1.29 -6.92 -13.08
N ARG A 111 0.67 -7.62 -12.12
CA ARG A 111 -0.37 -7.03 -11.28
C ARG A 111 0.15 -5.88 -10.43
N LEU A 112 1.37 -6.00 -9.87
CA LEU A 112 2.01 -4.91 -9.14
C LEU A 112 2.23 -3.68 -10.03
N VAL A 113 2.63 -3.87 -11.29
CA VAL A 113 2.71 -2.78 -12.28
C VAL A 113 1.37 -2.06 -12.40
N VAL A 114 0.26 -2.77 -12.61
CA VAL A 114 -1.05 -2.11 -12.72
C VAL A 114 -1.47 -1.43 -11.42
N LEU A 115 -1.20 -2.06 -10.27
CA LEU A 115 -1.49 -1.45 -8.96
C LEU A 115 -0.72 -0.13 -8.78
N SER A 116 0.52 -0.01 -9.27
CA SER A 116 1.29 1.23 -9.17
C SER A 116 0.65 2.43 -9.91
N PHE A 117 -0.23 2.18 -10.88
CA PHE A 117 -1.02 3.22 -11.57
C PHE A 117 -2.35 3.54 -10.87
N VAL A 118 -2.75 2.83 -9.80
CA VAL A 118 -4.02 3.08 -9.09
C VAL A 118 -4.15 4.51 -8.56
N PRO A 119 -3.11 5.13 -7.96
CA PRO A 119 -3.17 6.54 -7.57
C PRO A 119 -3.51 7.48 -8.73
N LEU A 120 -2.88 7.26 -9.89
CA LEU A 120 -3.14 8.03 -11.10
C LEU A 120 -4.56 7.78 -11.63
N LEU A 121 -4.97 6.52 -11.74
CA LEU A 121 -6.30 6.14 -12.23
C LEU A 121 -7.40 6.75 -11.37
N THR A 122 -7.30 6.61 -10.05
CA THR A 122 -8.29 7.13 -9.11
C THR A 122 -8.25 8.65 -9.03
N GLY A 123 -7.05 9.25 -9.06
CA GLY A 123 -6.82 10.70 -9.18
C GLY A 123 -7.55 11.31 -10.36
N LEU A 124 -7.24 10.84 -11.57
CA LEU A 124 -7.83 11.34 -12.81
C LEU A 124 -9.32 11.02 -12.90
N TYR A 125 -9.74 9.81 -12.52
CA TYR A 125 -11.16 9.43 -12.54
C TYR A 125 -12.01 10.31 -11.64
N LEU A 126 -11.59 10.51 -10.39
CA LEU A 126 -12.35 11.31 -9.43
C LEU A 126 -12.35 12.80 -9.78
N SER A 127 -11.27 13.34 -10.34
CA SER A 127 -11.27 14.73 -10.82
C SER A 127 -12.19 14.92 -12.02
N ARG A 128 -12.13 14.01 -13.01
CA ARG A 128 -12.92 14.15 -14.25
C ARG A 128 -14.41 13.89 -14.06
N ILE A 129 -14.80 13.06 -13.09
CA ILE A 129 -16.22 12.75 -12.88
C ILE A 129 -17.01 13.88 -12.22
N HIS A 130 -16.31 14.80 -11.54
CA HIS A 130 -16.88 16.00 -10.95
C HIS A 130 -16.65 17.24 -11.82
N SER A 131 -16.03 17.07 -13.00
CA SER A 131 -15.89 18.12 -13.99
C SER A 131 -17.27 18.48 -14.58
N PRO A 132 -17.54 19.76 -14.92
CA PRO A 132 -18.82 20.19 -15.47
C PRO A 132 -19.22 19.48 -16.78
N GLU A 133 -18.24 19.08 -17.60
CA GLU A 133 -18.45 18.30 -18.81
C GLU A 133 -17.60 17.02 -18.74
N PRO A 134 -18.10 15.95 -18.09
CA PRO A 134 -17.31 14.76 -17.86
C PRO A 134 -17.08 14.02 -19.19
N PRO A 135 -15.83 13.73 -19.57
CA PRO A 135 -15.55 12.90 -20.74
C PRO A 135 -16.03 11.45 -20.49
N SER A 136 -15.99 10.61 -21.52
CA SER A 136 -16.18 9.17 -21.35
C SER A 136 -15.13 8.61 -20.37
N LEU A 137 -15.57 8.03 -19.24
CA LEU A 137 -14.69 7.42 -18.23
C LEU A 137 -14.70 5.88 -18.25
N ALA A 138 -15.35 5.27 -19.24
CA ALA A 138 -15.57 3.83 -19.28
C ALA A 138 -14.27 3.01 -19.27
N GLY A 139 -13.16 3.53 -19.82
CA GLY A 139 -11.85 2.87 -19.75
C GLY A 139 -11.34 2.77 -18.32
N PHE A 140 -11.43 3.85 -17.54
CA PHE A 140 -11.11 3.83 -16.12
C PHE A 140 -12.04 2.93 -15.32
N GLU A 141 -13.34 3.00 -15.60
CA GLU A 141 -14.34 2.18 -14.93
C GLU A 141 -14.11 0.69 -15.16
N ALA A 142 -13.71 0.28 -16.36
CA ALA A 142 -13.36 -1.11 -16.66
C ALA A 142 -12.17 -1.61 -15.82
N VAL A 143 -11.11 -0.82 -15.70
CA VAL A 143 -9.92 -1.18 -14.89
C VAL A 143 -10.27 -1.22 -13.40
N LEU A 144 -11.01 -0.23 -12.89
CA LEU A 144 -11.44 -0.18 -11.49
C LEU A 144 -12.39 -1.33 -11.14
N LEU A 145 -13.29 -1.70 -12.05
CA LEU A 145 -14.16 -2.88 -11.89
C LEU A 145 -13.36 -4.18 -11.90
N ALA A 146 -12.31 -4.30 -12.72
CA ALA A 146 -11.45 -5.47 -12.73
C ALA A 146 -10.76 -5.66 -11.36
N LEU A 147 -10.22 -4.58 -10.79
CA LEU A 147 -9.63 -4.56 -9.45
C LEU A 147 -10.65 -4.97 -8.39
N TYR A 148 -11.85 -4.38 -8.44
CA TYR A 148 -12.94 -4.71 -7.53
C TYR A 148 -13.40 -6.17 -7.62
N ALA A 149 -13.55 -6.69 -8.84
CA ALA A 149 -13.96 -8.06 -9.09
C ALA A 149 -12.92 -9.07 -8.59
N ALA A 150 -11.63 -8.77 -8.77
CA ALA A 150 -10.55 -9.59 -8.24
C ALA A 150 -10.57 -9.63 -6.71
N GLU A 151 -10.76 -8.49 -6.05
CA GLU A 151 -10.86 -8.43 -4.59
C GLU A 151 -12.12 -9.14 -4.08
N THR A 152 -13.26 -8.97 -4.76
CA THR A 152 -14.52 -9.64 -4.42
C THR A 152 -14.37 -11.16 -4.49
N ARG A 153 -13.69 -11.67 -5.53
CA ARG A 153 -13.39 -13.09 -5.68
C ARG A 153 -12.43 -13.59 -4.60
N SER A 154 -11.42 -12.79 -4.24
CA SER A 154 -10.47 -13.09 -3.16
C SER A 154 -11.18 -13.25 -1.81
N ARG A 155 -12.13 -12.35 -1.51
CA ARG A 155 -12.91 -12.38 -0.27
C ARG A 155 -13.94 -13.50 -0.21
N ASN A 156 -14.38 -14.02 -1.36
CA ASN A 156 -15.36 -15.12 -1.45
C ASN A 156 -16.61 -14.90 -0.57
N GLY A 157 -17.17 -13.68 -0.62
CA GLY A 157 -18.35 -13.29 0.17
C GLY A 157 -18.10 -13.07 1.67
N LYS A 158 -16.84 -13.12 2.14
CA LYS A 158 -16.50 -12.90 3.55
C LYS A 158 -16.17 -11.44 3.83
N PRO A 159 -16.51 -10.93 5.03
CA PRO A 159 -16.04 -9.62 5.48
C PRO A 159 -14.54 -9.66 5.79
N LEU A 160 -13.89 -8.50 5.73
CA LEU A 160 -12.53 -8.33 6.23
C LEU A 160 -12.60 -8.02 7.73
N LEU A 161 -12.14 -8.97 8.54
CA LEU A 161 -12.19 -8.91 10.00
C LEU A 161 -10.78 -8.76 10.59
N VAL A 162 -10.69 -8.15 11.77
CA VAL A 162 -9.47 -8.07 12.58
C VAL A 162 -9.77 -8.48 14.01
N THR A 163 -8.92 -9.33 14.58
CA THR A 163 -8.99 -9.64 16.01
C THR A 163 -8.39 -8.47 16.79
N ILE A 164 -9.17 -7.88 17.69
CA ILE A 164 -8.73 -6.77 18.53
C ILE A 164 -7.87 -7.35 19.67
N PRO A 165 -6.57 -7.00 19.77
CA PRO A 165 -5.73 -7.48 20.85
C PRO A 165 -6.27 -7.01 22.21
N ASP A 166 -6.34 -7.93 23.16
CA ASP A 166 -6.72 -7.66 24.54
C ASP A 166 -5.56 -8.05 25.46
N LEU A 167 -5.18 -7.14 26.37
CA LEU A 167 -4.11 -7.35 27.34
C LEU A 167 -4.50 -8.38 28.42
N SER A 168 -5.79 -8.71 28.54
CA SER A 168 -6.28 -9.79 29.41
C SER A 168 -5.91 -11.19 28.90
N HIS A 169 -5.57 -11.32 27.62
CA HIS A 169 -5.11 -12.57 27.00
C HIS A 169 -3.59 -12.59 26.84
N PRO A 170 -2.94 -13.76 27.01
CA PRO A 170 -1.53 -13.90 26.65
C PRO A 170 -1.34 -13.68 25.14
N SER A 171 -0.27 -12.98 24.80
CA SER A 171 0.14 -12.69 23.43
C SER A 171 1.63 -12.96 23.28
N ILE A 172 2.14 -12.86 22.05
CA ILE A 172 3.56 -13.04 21.74
C ILE A 172 4.46 -12.07 22.55
N TYR A 173 3.94 -10.89 22.93
CA TYR A 173 4.71 -9.84 23.60
C TYR A 173 4.39 -9.69 25.09
N HIS A 174 3.31 -10.29 25.58
CA HIS A 174 2.83 -10.05 26.95
C HIS A 174 2.08 -11.26 27.51
N ALA A 175 2.34 -11.59 28.77
CA ALA A 175 1.56 -12.56 29.53
C ALA A 175 0.94 -11.87 30.76
N PRO A 176 -0.39 -11.92 30.94
CA PRO A 176 -1.05 -11.28 32.07
C PRO A 176 -0.63 -11.94 33.40
N LEU A 177 -0.35 -11.10 34.40
CA LEU A 177 0.11 -11.54 35.72
C LEU A 177 -0.95 -12.37 36.48
N ARG A 178 -2.24 -12.13 36.19
CA ARG A 178 -3.38 -12.86 36.77
C ARG A 178 -4.05 -13.66 35.67
N LYS A 179 -4.22 -14.97 35.88
CA LYS A 179 -5.00 -15.82 34.99
C LYS A 179 -6.48 -15.38 35.07
N PRO A 180 -7.12 -14.98 33.96
CA PRO A 180 -8.54 -14.64 33.98
C PRO A 180 -9.35 -15.88 34.37
N GLN A 181 -10.29 -15.72 35.30
CA GLN A 181 -11.16 -16.81 35.80
C GLN A 181 -12.12 -17.33 34.73
N SER A 182 -12.43 -16.50 33.72
CA SER A 182 -13.14 -16.89 32.50
C SER A 182 -12.54 -16.13 31.31
N LEU A 183 -12.07 -16.84 30.30
CA LEU A 183 -11.59 -16.24 29.05
C LEU A 183 -12.81 -15.92 28.18
N SER A 184 -13.18 -14.64 28.07
CA SER A 184 -14.09 -14.20 27.02
C SER A 184 -13.43 -14.42 25.65
N PRO A 185 -14.20 -14.77 24.60
CA PRO A 185 -13.66 -14.85 23.26
C PRO A 185 -13.06 -13.50 22.86
N PRO A 186 -11.98 -13.49 22.06
CA PRO A 186 -11.35 -12.25 21.63
C PRO A 186 -12.34 -11.42 20.81
N SER A 187 -12.36 -10.11 21.06
CA SER A 187 -13.22 -9.19 20.32
C SER A 187 -12.79 -9.12 18.86
N VAL A 188 -13.74 -9.13 17.94
CA VAL A 188 -13.50 -9.07 16.50
C VAL A 188 -14.04 -7.76 15.95
N GLY A 189 -13.17 -6.96 15.35
CA GLY A 189 -13.52 -5.74 14.63
C GLY A 189 -13.78 -6.00 13.15
N LEU A 190 -14.72 -5.27 12.57
CA LEU A 190 -14.99 -5.26 11.13
C LEU A 190 -14.17 -4.16 10.45
N ILE A 191 -13.25 -4.52 9.54
CA ILE A 191 -12.51 -3.56 8.73
C ILE A 191 -13.32 -3.13 7.51
N SER A 192 -13.90 -4.10 6.81
CA SER A 192 -14.65 -3.87 5.57
C SER A 192 -15.75 -4.92 5.45
N PRO A 193 -16.98 -4.52 5.08
CA PRO A 193 -18.09 -5.45 4.89
C PRO A 193 -17.82 -6.43 3.74
N PRO A 194 -18.63 -7.50 3.62
CA PRO A 194 -18.59 -8.38 2.44
C PRO A 194 -18.82 -7.59 1.15
N LEU A 195 -18.09 -7.94 0.10
CA LEU A 195 -18.21 -7.31 -1.21
C LEU A 195 -19.22 -8.05 -2.08
N GLU A 196 -20.07 -7.30 -2.75
CA GLU A 196 -21.06 -7.83 -3.71
C GLU A 196 -20.55 -7.65 -5.14
N PRO A 197 -20.58 -8.67 -6.00
CA PRO A 197 -20.17 -8.54 -7.40
C PRO A 197 -20.91 -7.40 -8.12
N GLN A 198 -20.17 -6.55 -8.83
CA GLN A 198 -20.72 -5.43 -9.61
C GLN A 198 -20.47 -5.66 -11.10
N LEU A 199 -21.50 -5.47 -11.93
CA LEU A 199 -21.41 -5.56 -13.40
C LEU A 199 -21.02 -4.24 -14.07
N GLY A 200 -21.13 -3.12 -13.35
CA GLY A 200 -20.89 -1.78 -13.87
C GLY A 200 -20.73 -0.76 -12.74
N VAL A 201 -20.11 0.38 -13.02
CA VAL A 201 -19.92 1.45 -12.03
C VAL A 201 -21.17 2.30 -11.94
N LYS A 202 -21.97 2.07 -10.90
CA LYS A 202 -23.13 2.92 -10.56
C LYS A 202 -22.71 4.00 -9.58
N SER A 203 -23.36 5.18 -9.64
CA SER A 203 -23.06 6.32 -8.75
C SER A 203 -23.01 5.93 -7.26
N THR A 204 -23.97 5.14 -6.79
CA THR A 204 -24.06 4.70 -5.38
C THR A 204 -22.98 3.72 -4.95
N LYS A 205 -22.45 2.91 -5.87
CA LYS A 205 -21.42 1.88 -5.59
C LYS A 205 -20.01 2.36 -5.96
N ARG A 206 -19.89 3.46 -6.69
CA ARG A 206 -18.61 4.06 -7.12
C ARG A 206 -17.66 4.32 -5.95
N PRO A 207 -18.07 4.90 -4.81
CA PRO A 207 -17.18 5.05 -3.65
C PRO A 207 -16.57 3.75 -3.17
N ALA A 208 -17.38 2.69 -3.09
CA ALA A 208 -16.91 1.37 -2.66
C ALA A 208 -15.95 0.75 -3.69
N ILE A 209 -16.21 0.90 -4.99
CA ILE A 209 -15.34 0.39 -6.06
C ILE A 209 -13.97 1.09 -6.02
N VAL A 210 -13.96 2.42 -5.97
CA VAL A 210 -12.74 3.23 -5.89
C VAL A 210 -11.99 2.96 -4.57
N GLY A 211 -12.71 2.90 -3.46
CA GLY A 211 -12.16 2.58 -2.14
C GLY A 211 -11.48 1.21 -2.08
N VAL A 212 -12.08 0.20 -2.71
CA VAL A 212 -11.47 -1.13 -2.84
C VAL A 212 -10.23 -1.10 -3.73
N ALA A 213 -10.22 -0.37 -4.84
CA ALA A 213 -9.03 -0.22 -5.66
C ALA A 213 -7.87 0.42 -4.87
N LEU A 214 -8.14 1.48 -4.11
CA LEU A 214 -7.17 2.09 -3.20
C LEU A 214 -6.71 1.14 -2.09
N HIS A 215 -7.61 0.28 -1.59
CA HIS A 215 -7.25 -0.75 -0.63
C HIS A 215 -6.31 -1.81 -1.23
N SER A 216 -6.56 -2.25 -2.48
CA SER A 216 -5.67 -3.17 -3.20
C SER A 216 -4.28 -2.56 -3.39
N TYR A 217 -4.20 -1.27 -3.71
CA TYR A 217 -2.93 -0.53 -3.72
C TYR A 217 -2.27 -0.53 -2.35
N PHE A 218 -3.00 -0.17 -1.30
CA PHE A 218 -2.49 -0.14 0.07
C PHE A 218 -1.95 -1.52 0.53
N SER A 219 -2.59 -2.62 0.13
CA SER A 219 -2.15 -3.98 0.46
C SER A 219 -0.76 -4.33 -0.07
N GLN A 220 -0.32 -3.63 -1.12
CA GLN A 220 0.97 -3.83 -1.79
C GLN A 220 1.89 -2.60 -1.67
N ILE A 221 1.57 -1.65 -0.78
CA ILE A 221 2.21 -0.33 -0.72
C ILE A 221 3.73 -0.38 -0.45
N SER A 222 4.22 -1.44 0.20
CA SER A 222 5.65 -1.68 0.42
C SER A 222 6.43 -1.91 -0.87
N HIS A 223 5.78 -2.47 -1.89
CA HIS A 223 6.36 -2.70 -3.22
C HIS A 223 6.19 -1.51 -4.16
N MET A 224 5.42 -0.49 -3.76
CA MET A 224 5.09 0.63 -4.63
C MET A 224 6.25 1.65 -4.70
N PRO A 225 6.63 2.08 -5.91
CA PRO A 225 7.70 3.05 -6.10
C PRO A 225 7.30 4.43 -5.59
N ALA A 226 8.31 5.28 -5.32
CA ALA A 226 8.11 6.60 -4.74
C ALA A 226 7.22 7.52 -5.60
N TRP A 227 7.36 7.49 -6.92
CA TRP A 227 6.54 8.31 -7.84
C TRP A 227 5.04 8.02 -7.70
N SER A 228 4.66 6.76 -7.47
CA SER A 228 3.25 6.35 -7.32
C SER A 228 2.64 6.95 -6.04
N LYS A 229 3.45 6.96 -4.97
CA LYS A 229 3.10 7.54 -3.68
C LYS A 229 3.01 9.07 -3.76
N LEU A 230 3.93 9.71 -4.48
CA LEU A 230 3.92 11.16 -4.71
C LEU A 230 2.65 11.58 -5.45
N ASP A 231 2.31 10.90 -6.54
CA ASP A 231 1.08 11.19 -7.28
C ASP A 231 -0.15 11.03 -6.39
N PHE A 232 -0.20 9.97 -5.56
CA PHE A 232 -1.28 9.81 -4.59
C PHE A 232 -1.40 11.02 -3.65
N CYS A 233 -0.28 11.47 -3.08
CA CYS A 233 -0.28 12.62 -2.17
C CYS A 233 -0.74 13.89 -2.87
N GLN A 234 -0.30 14.11 -4.11
CA GLN A 234 -0.72 15.25 -4.92
C GLN A 234 -2.23 15.22 -5.23
N PHE A 235 -2.77 14.08 -5.65
CA PHE A 235 -4.21 13.94 -5.88
C PHE A 235 -5.01 14.09 -4.59
N ALA A 236 -4.56 13.50 -3.47
CA ALA A 236 -5.23 13.64 -2.18
C ALA A 236 -5.27 15.11 -1.69
N ALA A 237 -4.18 15.86 -1.90
CA ALA A 237 -4.14 17.29 -1.64
C ALA A 237 -5.11 18.05 -2.56
N ALA A 238 -5.13 17.73 -3.86
CA ALA A 238 -6.00 18.37 -4.83
C ALA A 238 -7.49 18.13 -4.53
N TRP A 239 -7.87 16.92 -4.11
CA TRP A 239 -9.25 16.59 -3.74
C TRP A 239 -9.78 17.39 -2.55
N ALA A 240 -8.88 17.92 -1.71
CA ALA A 240 -9.27 18.77 -0.59
C ALA A 240 -9.73 20.18 -1.04
N GLY A 241 -9.36 20.59 -2.26
CA GLY A 241 -9.56 21.94 -2.79
C GLY A 241 -8.30 22.81 -2.65
N SER A 242 -8.21 23.84 -3.50
CA SER A 242 -7.06 24.77 -3.53
C SER A 242 -7.20 26.00 -2.62
N ASP A 243 -8.31 26.15 -1.89
CA ASP A 243 -8.53 27.35 -1.09
C ASP A 243 -7.53 27.45 0.08
N PRO A 244 -6.78 28.56 0.21
CA PRO A 244 -5.87 28.75 1.33
C PRO A 244 -6.67 28.89 2.63
N CYS A 245 -6.64 27.85 3.46
CA CYS A 245 -7.24 27.87 4.79
C CYS A 245 -6.18 28.03 5.89
N PRO A 246 -6.36 28.98 6.84
CA PRO A 246 -5.50 29.12 8.01
C PRO A 246 -5.40 27.85 8.87
N CYS A 247 -6.44 27.01 8.82
CA CYS A 247 -6.49 25.73 9.53
C CYS A 247 -5.38 24.74 9.11
N ARG A 248 -4.75 24.94 7.94
CA ARG A 248 -3.65 24.10 7.44
C ARG A 248 -2.35 24.30 8.22
N THR A 249 -2.11 25.52 8.72
CA THR A 249 -0.88 25.90 9.42
C THR A 249 -1.08 26.02 10.93
N GLN A 250 -2.25 25.63 11.45
CA GLN A 250 -2.58 25.73 12.88
C GLN A 250 -1.61 24.97 13.79
N PHE A 251 -0.88 24.00 13.24
CA PHE A 251 0.02 23.11 13.98
C PHE A 251 1.50 23.42 13.75
N ASP A 252 1.82 24.48 12.99
CA ASP A 252 3.19 24.84 12.67
C ASP A 252 3.60 26.05 13.54
N ASP A 253 4.52 25.84 14.49
CA ASP A 253 5.03 26.90 15.38
C ASP A 253 5.95 27.92 14.65
N ALA A 254 6.31 27.63 13.41
CA ALA A 254 7.05 28.52 12.52
C ALA A 254 6.37 28.56 11.14
N PRO A 255 6.37 29.72 10.45
CA PRO A 255 5.89 29.79 9.07
C PRO A 255 6.67 28.79 8.23
N ILE A 256 5.98 27.80 7.67
CA ILE A 256 6.56 26.86 6.70
C ILE A 256 7.13 27.73 5.56
N PRO A 257 8.39 27.56 5.15
CA PRO A 257 8.88 28.21 3.94
C PRO A 257 7.94 27.85 2.80
N ASP A 258 7.54 28.86 2.02
CA ASP A 258 6.57 28.75 0.93
C ASP A 258 7.10 27.73 -0.10
N HIS A 259 6.78 26.45 0.11
CA HIS A 259 7.09 25.34 -0.79
C HIS A 259 6.15 25.43 -1.98
N SER A 260 6.27 26.53 -2.71
CA SER A 260 5.66 26.83 -4.00
C SER A 260 6.03 25.81 -5.09
N ASP A 261 7.00 24.92 -4.81
CA ASP A 261 7.46 23.87 -5.71
C ASP A 261 6.74 22.52 -5.54
N ILE A 262 5.95 22.31 -4.47
CA ILE A 262 4.95 21.24 -4.53
C ILE A 262 3.93 21.76 -5.52
N ARG A 263 3.98 21.29 -6.77
CA ARG A 263 2.99 21.53 -7.81
C ARG A 263 1.61 21.27 -7.23
N ALA A 264 1.03 22.28 -6.60
CA ALA A 264 -0.32 22.27 -6.10
C ALA A 264 -1.15 22.33 -7.37
N ALA A 265 -1.36 21.18 -7.99
CA ALA A 265 -2.28 21.02 -9.08
C ALA A 265 -3.57 21.68 -8.60
N LYS A 266 -4.03 22.71 -9.34
CA LYS A 266 -5.31 23.37 -9.08
C LYS A 266 -6.34 22.26 -8.94
N GLY A 267 -6.80 22.08 -7.70
CA GLY A 267 -7.57 20.94 -7.26
C GLY A 267 -8.97 21.41 -6.97
N GLU A 268 -9.94 20.76 -7.58
CA GLU A 268 -11.34 20.98 -7.26
C GLU A 268 -11.74 20.13 -6.07
N ARG A 269 -12.51 20.72 -5.17
CA ARG A 269 -13.04 20.01 -4.01
C ARG A 269 -14.06 18.98 -4.47
N ILE A 270 -13.71 17.70 -4.41
CA ILE A 270 -14.59 16.59 -4.78
C ILE A 270 -15.22 15.91 -3.55
N PRO A 271 -16.42 15.34 -3.59
CA PRO A 271 -16.96 14.51 -2.51
C PRO A 271 -16.03 13.33 -2.15
N LEU A 272 -15.66 13.20 -0.87
CA LEU A 272 -14.83 12.11 -0.34
C LEU A 272 -15.61 11.34 0.73
N PRO A 273 -16.52 10.44 0.33
CA PRO A 273 -17.19 9.54 1.27
C PRO A 273 -16.19 8.62 1.98
N TRP A 274 -16.61 8.05 3.11
CA TRP A 274 -15.71 7.31 4.01
C TRP A 274 -15.02 6.12 3.34
N GLU A 275 -15.67 5.47 2.36
CA GLU A 275 -15.12 4.35 1.59
C GLU A 275 -13.86 4.74 0.81
N ILE A 276 -13.76 5.98 0.35
CA ILE A 276 -12.57 6.53 -0.33
C ILE A 276 -11.61 7.13 0.70
N LEU A 277 -12.13 7.85 1.69
CA LEU A 277 -11.31 8.57 2.66
C LEU A 277 -10.51 7.63 3.57
N GLN A 278 -11.12 6.53 4.02
CA GLN A 278 -10.48 5.56 4.91
C GLN A 278 -9.19 4.95 4.30
N PRO A 279 -9.20 4.35 3.09
CA PRO A 279 -7.97 3.85 2.49
C PRO A 279 -7.00 4.99 2.14
N SER A 280 -7.51 6.17 1.78
CA SER A 280 -6.65 7.33 1.50
C SER A 280 -5.81 7.75 2.71
N LEU A 281 -6.43 7.81 3.90
CA LEU A 281 -5.72 8.13 5.14
C LEU A 281 -4.69 7.06 5.52
N ARG A 282 -4.95 5.78 5.22
CA ARG A 282 -3.97 4.70 5.42
C ARG A 282 -2.77 4.83 4.48
N ILE A 283 -3.01 5.16 3.21
CA ILE A 283 -1.95 5.40 2.23
C ILE A 283 -1.11 6.60 2.66
N LEU A 284 -1.73 7.72 3.05
CA LEU A 284 -1.02 8.91 3.55
C LEU A 284 -0.24 8.61 4.82
N GLY A 285 -0.82 7.86 5.76
CA GLY A 285 -0.13 7.44 6.98
C GLY A 285 1.14 6.62 6.68
N HIS A 286 1.08 5.72 5.69
CA HIS A 286 2.28 5.02 5.22
C HIS A 286 3.27 5.97 4.54
N CYS A 287 2.83 6.88 3.68
CA CYS A 287 3.70 7.83 2.98
C CYS A 287 4.47 8.71 3.99
N LEU A 288 3.78 9.17 5.02
CA LEU A 288 4.30 10.02 6.09
C LEU A 288 5.27 9.31 7.03
N LEU A 289 4.89 8.13 7.53
CA LEU A 289 5.62 7.43 8.61
C LEU A 289 6.46 6.25 8.14
N GLY A 290 6.39 5.91 6.85
CA GLY A 290 7.13 4.79 6.27
C GLY A 290 8.65 5.01 6.36
N PRO A 291 9.42 4.05 6.92
CA PRO A 291 10.85 4.24 7.14
C PRO A 291 11.66 4.33 5.84
N LEU A 292 11.18 3.67 4.78
CA LEU A 292 11.86 3.59 3.48
C LEU A 292 11.40 4.67 2.48
N ASN A 293 10.55 5.60 2.88
CA ASN A 293 10.09 6.67 1.98
C ASN A 293 11.10 7.82 1.94
N SER A 294 11.27 8.40 0.75
CA SER A 294 12.07 9.61 0.55
C SER A 294 11.46 10.81 1.29
N GLN A 295 12.27 11.83 1.55
CA GLN A 295 11.80 13.04 2.21
C GLN A 295 10.69 13.72 1.39
N ASP A 296 10.81 13.76 0.06
CA ASP A 296 9.78 14.32 -0.84
C ASP A 296 8.41 13.66 -0.65
N VAL A 297 8.36 12.33 -0.46
CA VAL A 297 7.11 11.60 -0.22
C VAL A 297 6.51 11.97 1.14
N LYS A 298 7.36 12.15 2.16
CA LYS A 298 6.92 12.55 3.49
C LYS A 298 6.38 13.98 3.48
N ASP A 299 7.08 14.90 2.82
CA ASP A 299 6.67 16.30 2.71
C ASP A 299 5.36 16.43 1.92
N ALA A 300 5.24 15.72 0.79
CA ALA A 300 4.00 15.67 0.02
C ALA A 300 2.83 15.07 0.82
N ALA A 301 3.07 14.02 1.61
CA ALA A 301 2.06 13.41 2.47
C ALA A 301 1.66 14.36 3.61
N SER A 302 2.64 15.01 4.24
CA SER A 302 2.47 15.98 5.31
C SER A 302 1.60 17.17 4.85
N PHE A 303 1.84 17.66 3.64
CA PHE A 303 1.02 18.67 2.98
C PHE A 303 -0.41 18.16 2.71
N ALA A 304 -0.54 16.96 2.11
CA ALA A 304 -1.84 16.38 1.76
C ALA A 304 -2.73 16.12 2.99
N VAL A 305 -2.16 15.63 4.09
CA VAL A 305 -2.89 15.42 5.36
C VAL A 305 -3.41 16.75 5.93
N ARG A 306 -2.62 17.83 5.87
CA ARG A 306 -3.05 19.17 6.28
C ARG A 306 -4.20 19.69 5.40
N CYS A 307 -4.16 19.46 4.09
CA CYS A 307 -5.27 19.79 3.19
C CYS A 307 -6.54 19.05 3.58
N LEU A 308 -6.44 17.73 3.82
CA LEU A 308 -7.59 16.91 4.21
C LEU A 308 -8.13 17.26 5.60
N TYR A 309 -7.26 17.65 6.55
CA TYR A 309 -7.68 18.15 7.87
C TYR A 309 -8.49 19.44 7.74
N ALA A 310 -7.98 20.39 6.96
CA ALA A 310 -8.66 21.65 6.70
C ALA A 310 -10.06 21.41 6.15
N ARG A 311 -10.13 20.59 5.10
CA ARG A 311 -11.39 20.17 4.52
C ARG A 311 -12.30 19.47 5.53
N ALA A 312 -11.81 18.47 6.26
CA ALA A 312 -12.61 17.71 7.22
C ALA A 312 -13.21 18.60 8.32
N SER A 313 -12.49 19.66 8.68
CA SER A 313 -12.95 20.69 9.61
C SER A 313 -14.08 21.52 9.03
N HIS A 314 -13.98 21.90 7.75
CA HIS A 314 -15.07 22.60 7.04
C HIS A 314 -16.29 21.71 6.79
N ASP A 315 -16.08 20.43 6.49
CA ASP A 315 -17.14 19.43 6.28
C ASP A 315 -17.74 18.90 7.60
N LEU A 316 -17.15 19.27 8.76
CA LEU A 316 -17.53 18.80 10.10
C LEU A 316 -17.61 17.27 10.20
N VAL A 317 -16.66 16.54 9.60
CA VAL A 317 -16.61 15.07 9.62
C VAL A 317 -15.72 14.59 10.78
N PRO A 318 -16.27 14.16 11.94
CA PRO A 318 -15.48 13.97 13.15
C PRO A 318 -14.41 12.87 13.02
N GLN A 319 -14.75 11.77 12.34
CA GLN A 319 -13.84 10.65 12.11
C GLN A 319 -12.62 11.07 11.29
N ALA A 320 -12.83 11.93 10.28
CA ALA A 320 -11.77 12.45 9.43
C ALA A 320 -10.92 13.48 10.17
N ILE A 321 -11.54 14.38 10.96
CA ILE A 321 -10.84 15.36 11.80
C ILE A 321 -9.90 14.64 12.78
N LEU A 322 -10.40 13.62 13.48
CA LEU A 322 -9.59 12.85 14.43
C LEU A 322 -8.42 12.16 13.73
N ALA A 323 -8.66 11.43 12.64
CA ALA A 323 -7.62 10.70 11.94
C ALA A 323 -6.54 11.61 11.35
N THR A 324 -6.94 12.70 10.68
CA THR A 324 -5.98 13.65 10.08
C THR A 324 -5.20 14.42 11.14
N ARG A 325 -5.85 14.89 12.21
CA ARG A 325 -5.17 15.56 13.33
C ARG A 325 -4.16 14.64 14.03
N SER A 326 -4.50 13.37 14.24
CA SER A 326 -3.57 12.39 14.80
C SER A 326 -2.35 12.19 13.92
N LEU A 327 -2.52 12.12 12.59
CA LEU A 327 -1.40 12.03 11.65
C LEU A 327 -0.51 13.28 11.69
N ILE A 328 -1.09 14.49 11.73
CA ILE A 328 -0.33 15.75 11.85
C ILE A 328 0.48 15.77 13.15
N GLN A 329 -0.12 15.38 14.28
CA GLN A 329 0.59 15.34 15.56
C GLN A 329 1.74 14.32 15.57
N LEU A 330 1.56 13.18 14.90
CA LEU A 330 2.62 12.19 14.75
C LEU A 330 3.77 12.76 13.89
N ASP A 331 3.45 13.41 12.77
CA ASP A 331 4.43 14.09 11.91
C ASP A 331 5.29 15.09 12.71
N VAL A 332 4.64 16.03 13.39
CA VAL A 332 5.30 17.06 14.20
C VAL A 332 6.22 16.44 15.25
N ARG A 333 5.73 15.46 16.01
CA ARG A 333 6.54 14.78 17.04
C ARG A 333 7.71 14.00 16.44
N THR A 334 7.53 13.37 15.28
CA THR A 334 8.63 12.66 14.61
C THR A 334 9.70 13.61 14.11
N ALA A 335 9.32 14.79 13.62
CA ALA A 335 10.24 15.84 13.21
C ALA A 335 10.98 16.45 14.42
N GLU A 336 10.28 16.70 15.53
CA GLU A 336 10.90 17.16 16.79
C GLU A 336 11.90 16.14 17.34
N ALA A 337 11.53 14.84 17.36
CA ALA A 337 12.42 13.78 17.80
C ALA A 337 13.66 13.66 16.90
N ALA A 338 13.50 13.82 15.58
CA ALA A 338 14.62 13.84 14.64
C ALA A 338 15.56 15.04 14.89
N LYS A 339 15.02 16.24 15.13
CA LYS A 339 15.80 17.44 15.48
C LYS A 339 16.53 17.28 16.82
N ALA A 340 15.89 16.72 17.83
CA ALA A 340 16.49 16.46 19.14
C ALA A 340 17.67 15.46 19.03
N ASN A 341 17.52 14.40 18.24
CA ASN A 341 18.59 13.44 17.98
C ASN A 341 19.76 14.07 17.20
N ALA A 342 19.49 14.95 16.24
CA ALA A 342 20.52 15.67 15.51
C ALA A 342 21.32 16.65 16.40
N GLY A 343 20.63 17.36 17.32
CA GLY A 343 21.25 18.27 18.29
C GLY A 343 22.05 17.56 19.40
N SER A 344 21.76 16.29 19.69
CA SER A 344 22.55 15.49 20.63
C SER A 344 23.88 15.01 20.04
N ASN A 345 23.96 14.80 18.72
CA ASN A 345 25.17 14.34 18.04
C ASN A 345 26.19 15.46 17.74
N SER A 346 25.82 16.73 17.84
CA SER A 346 26.72 17.86 17.61
C SER A 346 27.54 18.28 18.84
N ASN A 347 27.28 17.68 20.02
CA ASN A 347 27.93 18.04 21.29
C ASN A 347 29.05 17.07 21.73
N SER A 348 29.76 16.43 20.79
CA SER A 348 30.92 15.57 21.11
C SER A 348 32.26 16.30 21.22
N ASN A 349 32.28 17.63 21.29
CA ASN A 349 33.50 18.42 21.55
C ASN A 349 33.44 19.10 22.92
N THR A 350 33.53 18.31 23.99
CA THR A 350 34.03 18.81 25.28
C THR A 350 35.13 17.87 25.77
N PRO A 351 36.38 18.35 25.94
CA PRO A 351 37.43 17.52 26.50
C PRO A 351 37.17 17.35 28.00
N THR A 352 36.64 16.19 28.39
CA THR A 352 36.56 15.80 29.80
C THR A 352 37.98 15.63 30.35
N LYS A 353 38.43 16.59 31.16
CA LYS A 353 39.60 16.43 32.03
C LYS A 353 39.40 15.16 32.87
N VAL A 354 40.34 14.23 32.74
CA VAL A 354 40.44 13.02 33.57
C VAL A 354 40.56 13.45 35.03
N LYS A 355 39.50 13.25 35.82
CA LYS A 355 39.58 13.30 37.28
C LYS A 355 40.10 11.95 37.77
N LYS A 356 41.27 11.99 38.41
CA LYS A 356 41.97 10.89 39.07
C LYS A 356 41.05 10.21 40.11
N PRO A 357 41.00 8.88 40.23
CA PRO A 357 40.22 8.23 41.27
C PRO A 357 40.95 8.37 42.62
N GLU A 358 40.29 8.97 43.61
CA GLU A 358 40.71 8.88 45.01
C GLU A 358 40.37 7.49 45.54
N ILE A 359 41.41 6.76 45.94
CA ILE A 359 41.32 5.48 46.63
C ILE A 359 41.02 5.80 48.10
N LEU A 360 39.79 5.59 48.54
CA LEU A 360 39.42 5.58 49.96
C LEU A 360 39.84 4.23 50.56
N LEU A 361 41.00 4.21 51.22
CA LEU A 361 41.38 3.17 52.15
C LEU A 361 40.52 3.28 53.41
N VAL A 362 39.60 2.34 53.59
CA VAL A 362 38.96 2.08 54.89
C VAL A 362 39.93 1.22 55.70
N SER A 363 40.51 1.81 56.75
CA SER A 363 41.11 1.06 57.86
C SER A 363 40.24 1.21 59.10
N LYS A 364 40.19 0.11 59.85
CA LYS A 364 39.39 -0.16 61.03
C LYS A 364 39.86 0.62 62.25
#